data_AF-A0A9R1Q230-F1
#
_entry.id   AF-A0A9R1Q230-F1
#
_cell.length_a   1.000
_cell.length_b   1.000
_cell.length_c   1.000
_cell.angle_alpha   90.00
_cell.angle_beta   90.00
_cell.angle_gamma   90.00
#
_symmetry.space_group_name_H-M   'P 1'
#
loop_
_entity.id
_entity.type
_entity.pdbx_description
1 polymer ?
#
loop_
_entity_poly.entity_id
_entity_poly.type
_entity_poly.pdbx_seq_one_letter_code
_entity_poly.pdbx_strand_id
1 'polypeptide(L)'
;MDDAFDFIVRNGGIDTEEDYPYTAKEGKCDLAKKAHTVVSIDGFEDVPWGPGWGEGGYIRMERNVTARAGKCGIAMFASYPVKTGPNPKPAPPAPEEKCDRYSSCPAGSTCCCTYGVRSVCLAWGCCPAEGATCCRDRATCCPSEYPVCNAGKRTCGKSKGSPYSVDALPRTPAKRQRTAVSELVDSIFSI
;
A
#
# COMPACT_ATOMS: atom_id res chain seq x y z
N MET A 1 15.25 9.81 6.67
CA MET A 1 15.05 8.39 6.97
C MET A 1 13.95 8.20 8.01
N ASP A 2 13.79 9.13 8.95
CA ASP A 2 12.79 9.06 10.02
C ASP A 2 11.36 8.86 9.50
N ASP A 3 10.92 9.62 8.48
CA ASP A 3 9.59 9.44 7.87
C ASP A 3 9.37 8.03 7.29
N ALA A 4 10.44 7.40 6.77
CA ALA A 4 10.38 6.05 6.22
C ALA A 4 10.25 5.02 7.35
N PHE A 5 10.97 5.19 8.46
CA PHE A 5 10.80 4.34 9.63
C PHE A 5 9.39 4.48 10.23
N ASP A 6 8.86 5.70 10.31
CA ASP A 6 7.48 5.95 10.77
C ASP A 6 6.44 5.30 9.85
N PHE A 7 6.69 5.26 8.54
CA PHE A 7 5.86 4.50 7.60
C PHE A 7 5.91 3.01 7.90
N ILE A 8 7.10 2.41 8.04
CA ILE A 8 7.26 0.96 8.30
C ILE A 8 6.55 0.56 9.59
N VAL A 9 6.69 1.35 10.66
CA VAL A 9 6.03 1.10 11.95
C VAL A 9 4.51 1.15 11.80
N ARG A 10 3.97 2.20 11.16
CA ARG A 10 2.51 2.34 10.94
C ARG A 10 1.94 1.29 9.99
N ASN A 11 2.74 0.83 9.03
CA ASN A 11 2.35 -0.18 8.06
C ASN A 11 2.43 -1.62 8.62
N GLY A 12 2.99 -1.80 9.82
CA GLY A 12 3.19 -3.11 10.43
C GLY A 12 4.33 -3.91 9.80
N GLY A 13 5.19 -3.27 8.99
CA GLY A 13 6.31 -3.90 8.29
C GLY A 13 6.52 -3.36 6.88
N ILE A 14 7.44 -4.00 6.15
CA ILE A 14 7.76 -3.75 4.74
C ILE A 14 7.80 -5.09 3.99
N ASP A 15 7.60 -5.04 2.69
CA ASP A 15 7.60 -6.22 1.80
C ASP A 15 9.04 -6.69 1.48
N THR A 16 9.20 -7.87 0.86
CA THR A 16 10.51 -8.37 0.40
C THR A 16 10.87 -7.81 -0.97
N GLU A 17 12.16 -7.86 -1.33
CA GLU A 17 12.64 -7.41 -2.65
C GLU A 17 12.09 -8.29 -3.78
N GLU A 18 11.86 -9.58 -3.52
CA GLU A 18 11.25 -10.49 -4.50
C GLU A 18 9.80 -10.12 -4.80
N ASP A 19 9.03 -9.77 -3.76
CA ASP A 19 7.62 -9.41 -3.87
C ASP A 19 7.43 -7.96 -4.36
N TYR A 20 8.38 -7.06 -4.06
CA TYR A 20 8.41 -5.67 -4.54
C TYR A 20 9.78 -5.25 -5.13
N PRO A 21 10.10 -5.68 -6.37
CA PRO A 21 11.41 -5.40 -6.98
C PRO A 21 11.66 -3.91 -7.22
N TYR A 22 12.91 -3.48 -6.98
CA TYR A 22 13.36 -2.13 -7.26
C TYR A 22 13.42 -1.86 -8.77
N THR A 23 12.74 -0.79 -9.21
CA THR A 23 12.67 -0.41 -10.63
C THR A 23 13.45 0.85 -10.99
N ALA A 24 14.10 1.49 -10.00
CA ALA A 24 14.78 2.78 -10.14
C ALA A 24 13.92 3.91 -10.73
N LYS A 25 12.59 3.78 -10.64
CA LYS A 25 11.61 4.77 -11.08
C LYS A 25 10.53 4.90 -10.02
N GLU A 26 10.04 6.11 -9.83
CA GLU A 26 8.90 6.32 -8.95
C GLU A 26 7.67 5.64 -9.56
N GLY A 27 7.12 4.66 -8.84
CA GLY A 27 5.97 3.87 -9.23
C GLY A 27 4.74 4.21 -8.39
N LYS A 28 3.58 3.68 -8.79
CA LYS A 28 2.37 3.78 -7.98
C LYS A 28 2.43 2.77 -6.84
N CYS A 29 2.02 3.18 -5.64
CA CYS A 29 1.90 2.28 -4.49
C CYS A 29 0.94 1.12 -4.80
N ASP A 30 1.44 -0.11 -4.76
CA ASP A 30 0.65 -1.33 -4.93
C ASP A 30 0.05 -1.76 -3.58
N LEU A 31 -1.19 -1.37 -3.37
CA LEU A 31 -1.88 -1.57 -2.11
C LEU A 31 -2.41 -3.00 -1.93
N ALA A 32 -2.43 -3.82 -2.98
CA ALA A 32 -2.73 -5.25 -2.84
C ALA A 32 -1.57 -6.00 -2.16
N LYS A 33 -0.33 -5.57 -2.41
CA LYS A 33 0.89 -6.12 -1.78
C LYS A 33 1.09 -5.62 -0.36
N LYS A 34 0.53 -4.45 -0.02
CA LYS A 34 0.55 -3.87 1.33
C LYS A 34 -0.02 -4.81 2.42
N ALA A 35 -0.92 -5.73 2.08
CA ALA A 35 -1.56 -6.65 3.02
C ALA A 35 -0.72 -7.90 3.39
N HIS A 36 0.43 -8.10 2.74
CA HIS A 36 1.31 -9.26 2.96
C HIS A 36 2.56 -8.80 3.71
N THR A 37 2.57 -8.90 5.04
CA THR A 37 3.72 -8.51 5.87
C THR A 37 4.35 -9.76 6.48
N VAL A 38 5.53 -10.16 5.97
CA VAL A 38 6.10 -11.52 6.14
C VAL A 38 7.33 -11.58 7.07
N VAL A 39 8.03 -10.48 7.36
CA VAL A 39 9.43 -10.57 7.84
C VAL A 39 9.90 -9.60 8.94
N SER A 40 10.95 -10.07 9.64
CA SER A 40 11.95 -9.35 10.45
C SER A 40 12.92 -8.63 9.59
N ILE A 41 13.38 -7.50 10.10
CA ILE A 41 14.77 -7.08 9.94
C ILE A 41 15.53 -7.30 11.25
N ASP A 42 16.59 -8.10 11.17
CA ASP A 42 17.61 -8.28 12.21
C ASP A 42 18.85 -7.38 11.94
N GLY A 43 18.82 -6.59 10.85
CA GLY A 43 19.85 -5.64 10.42
C GLY A 43 19.44 -4.82 9.17
N PHE A 44 20.29 -3.87 8.76
CA PHE A 44 20.14 -3.03 7.55
C PHE A 44 21.49 -2.85 6.85
N GLU A 45 21.49 -2.55 5.54
CA GLU A 45 22.69 -2.24 4.75
C GLU A 45 22.36 -1.16 3.69
N ASP A 46 23.25 -0.20 3.47
CA ASP A 46 23.06 0.92 2.53
C ASP A 46 23.43 0.55 1.08
N VAL A 47 22.72 1.10 0.09
CA VAL A 47 22.92 0.80 -1.34
C VAL A 47 24.29 1.31 -1.85
N PRO A 48 25.20 0.43 -2.33
CA PRO A 48 26.50 0.84 -2.85
C PRO A 48 26.41 1.34 -4.31
N TRP A 49 27.42 2.09 -4.75
CA TRP A 49 27.59 2.58 -6.13
C TRP A 49 27.98 1.45 -7.13
N GLY A 50 27.65 0.20 -6.79
CA GLY A 50 28.20 -1.01 -7.40
C GLY A 50 29.66 -1.26 -7.03
N PRO A 51 30.18 -2.48 -7.27
CA PRO A 51 31.54 -2.84 -6.89
C PRO A 51 32.63 -2.09 -7.69
N GLY A 52 32.27 -1.45 -8.80
CA GLY A 52 33.20 -0.70 -9.67
C GLY A 52 33.61 0.67 -9.14
N TRP A 53 33.02 1.14 -8.04
CA TRP A 53 33.35 2.42 -7.41
C TRP A 53 34.00 2.21 -6.04
N GLY A 54 34.99 3.03 -5.72
CA GLY A 54 35.69 2.96 -4.43
C GLY A 54 36.41 1.62 -4.24
N GLU A 55 36.22 1.01 -3.07
CA GLU A 55 36.83 -0.26 -2.70
C GLU A 55 35.76 -1.35 -2.67
N GLY A 56 35.42 -1.89 -3.84
CA GLY A 56 34.33 -2.87 -3.95
C GLY A 56 32.96 -2.29 -3.60
N GLY A 57 32.73 -1.00 -3.88
CA GLY A 57 31.50 -0.27 -3.56
C GLY A 57 31.58 0.59 -2.29
N TYR A 58 32.68 0.49 -1.53
CA TYR A 58 32.85 1.16 -0.24
C TYR A 58 33.79 2.37 -0.31
N ILE A 59 33.62 3.28 0.66
CA ILE A 59 34.49 4.44 0.87
C ILE A 59 34.99 4.47 2.31
N ARG A 60 36.29 4.73 2.52
CA ARG A 60 36.85 5.01 3.84
C ARG A 60 36.77 6.51 4.13
N MET A 61 35.98 6.88 5.13
CA MET A 61 35.90 8.25 5.62
C MET A 61 36.74 8.45 6.89
N GLU A 62 37.41 9.60 6.96
CA GLU A 62 38.21 10.01 8.12
C GLU A 62 37.32 10.17 9.37
N ARG A 63 37.77 9.57 10.48
CA ARG A 63 37.06 9.55 11.77
C ARG A 63 37.72 10.55 12.72
N ASN A 64 37.00 10.98 13.76
CA ASN A 64 37.54 11.84 14.83
C ASN A 64 38.10 13.18 14.34
N VAL A 65 37.46 13.77 13.32
CA VAL A 65 37.78 15.14 12.89
C VAL A 65 37.34 16.15 13.95
N THR A 66 37.94 17.33 13.95
CA THR A 66 37.61 18.41 14.90
C THR A 66 36.17 18.94 14.73
N ALA A 67 35.60 18.81 13.54
CA ALA A 67 34.22 19.18 13.27
C ALA A 67 33.24 18.23 13.98
N ARG A 68 32.37 18.78 14.84
CA ARG A 68 31.35 18.02 15.58
C ARG A 68 30.36 17.28 14.68
N ALA A 69 30.13 17.79 13.48
CA ALA A 69 29.29 17.16 12.46
C ALA A 69 29.93 15.89 11.84
N GLY A 70 31.21 15.62 12.14
CA GLY A 70 31.99 14.60 11.47
C GLY A 70 32.39 15.00 10.04
N LYS A 71 33.17 14.15 9.37
CA LYS A 71 33.52 14.36 7.95
C LYS A 71 32.22 14.32 7.13
N CYS A 72 32.04 15.30 6.24
CA CYS A 72 30.86 15.39 5.35
C CYS A 72 29.50 15.42 6.07
N GLY A 73 29.44 15.77 7.36
CA GLY A 73 28.18 15.84 8.11
C GLY A 73 27.62 14.47 8.53
N ILE A 74 28.42 13.40 8.46
CA ILE A 74 28.00 12.02 8.76
C ILE A 74 27.36 11.84 10.15
N ALA A 75 27.67 12.71 11.12
CA ALA A 75 27.17 12.62 12.49
C ALA A 75 25.96 13.54 12.78
N MET A 76 25.42 14.24 11.78
CA MET A 76 24.36 15.23 12.02
C MET A 76 22.96 14.63 12.21
N PHE A 77 22.57 13.65 11.40
CA PHE A 77 21.22 13.08 11.36
C PHE A 77 21.25 11.56 11.20
N ALA A 78 22.11 10.89 11.96
CA ALA A 78 22.17 9.44 11.98
C ALA A 78 20.94 8.89 12.72
N SER A 79 20.20 7.99 12.08
CA SER A 79 19.09 7.25 12.69
C SER A 79 19.17 5.77 12.33
N TYR A 80 18.62 4.92 13.19
CA TYR A 80 18.63 3.46 13.02
C TYR A 80 17.30 2.88 13.50
N PRO A 81 16.78 1.82 12.85
CA PRO A 81 15.59 1.14 13.33
C PRO A 81 15.90 0.33 14.59
N VAL A 82 14.92 0.22 15.48
CA VAL A 82 15.03 -0.59 16.71
C VAL A 82 13.97 -1.67 16.70
N LYS A 83 14.37 -2.89 17.06
CA LYS A 83 13.49 -4.06 17.14
C LYS A 83 13.63 -4.74 18.50
N THR A 84 12.54 -4.86 19.24
CA THR A 84 12.52 -5.43 20.60
C THR A 84 11.69 -6.71 20.75
N GLY A 85 10.99 -7.12 19.69
CA GLY A 85 10.12 -8.29 19.68
C GLY A 85 10.30 -9.16 18.44
N PRO A 86 9.78 -10.40 18.46
CA PRO A 86 9.75 -11.25 17.28
C PRO A 86 8.89 -10.59 16.20
N ASN A 87 9.03 -11.07 14.97
CA ASN A 87 8.19 -10.57 13.89
C ASN A 87 6.74 -10.84 14.15
N PRO A 88 5.87 -9.94 13.65
CA PRO A 88 4.55 -10.39 13.27
C PRO A 88 4.73 -11.66 12.44
N LYS A 89 4.07 -12.76 12.85
CA LYS A 89 3.88 -13.87 11.93
C LYS A 89 3.27 -13.29 10.65
N PRO A 90 3.61 -13.79 9.45
CA PRO A 90 2.91 -13.43 8.24
C PRO A 90 1.44 -13.42 8.55
N ALA A 91 0.82 -12.23 8.52
CA ALA A 91 -0.58 -12.14 8.86
C ALA A 91 -1.27 -13.16 7.93
N PRO A 92 -2.11 -14.07 8.47
CA PRO A 92 -2.95 -14.89 7.61
C PRO A 92 -3.58 -13.93 6.59
N PRO A 93 -3.64 -14.29 5.29
CA PRO A 93 -4.16 -13.40 4.26
C PRO A 93 -5.43 -12.77 4.83
N ALA A 94 -5.41 -11.44 4.99
CA ALA A 94 -6.42 -10.79 5.81
C ALA A 94 -7.79 -11.23 5.25
N PRO A 95 -8.74 -11.58 6.14
CA PRO A 95 -10.00 -12.14 5.68
C PRO A 95 -10.62 -11.23 4.62
N GLU A 96 -11.07 -11.83 3.52
CA GLU A 96 -11.71 -11.10 2.42
C GLU A 96 -12.79 -10.15 3.00
N GLU A 97 -12.77 -8.89 2.59
CA GLU A 97 -13.73 -7.90 3.05
C GLU A 97 -15.08 -8.19 2.39
N LYS A 98 -16.07 -8.59 3.19
CA LYS A 98 -17.42 -8.91 2.69
C LYS A 98 -18.21 -7.62 2.47
N CYS A 99 -18.45 -7.28 1.20
CA CYS A 99 -19.26 -6.11 0.85
C CYS A 99 -20.75 -6.36 1.07
N ASP A 100 -21.21 -7.54 0.67
CA ASP A 100 -22.57 -8.02 0.90
C ASP A 100 -22.58 -9.55 0.99
N ARG A 101 -23.78 -10.16 0.92
CA ARG A 101 -23.94 -11.62 0.98
C ARG A 101 -23.26 -12.36 -0.19
N TYR A 102 -23.05 -11.70 -1.33
CA TYR A 102 -22.62 -12.32 -2.58
C TYR A 102 -21.34 -11.73 -3.15
N SER A 103 -20.81 -10.66 -2.56
CA SER A 103 -19.72 -9.85 -3.10
C SER A 103 -18.64 -9.68 -2.04
N SER A 104 -17.40 -9.90 -2.46
CA SER A 104 -16.23 -9.88 -1.60
C SER A 104 -15.09 -9.11 -2.28
N CYS A 105 -14.28 -8.44 -1.47
CA CYS A 105 -13.07 -7.77 -1.89
C CYS A 105 -11.84 -8.40 -1.23
N PRO A 106 -10.65 -8.26 -1.85
CA PRO A 106 -9.40 -8.69 -1.24
C PRO A 106 -9.17 -8.02 0.13
N ALA A 107 -8.33 -8.65 0.93
CA ALA A 107 -7.78 -8.10 2.18
C ALA A 107 -7.44 -6.60 2.07
N GLY A 108 -7.80 -5.80 3.09
CA GLY A 108 -7.42 -4.39 3.17
C GLY A 108 -8.07 -3.49 2.10
N SER A 109 -9.09 -3.98 1.40
CA SER A 109 -9.85 -3.21 0.42
C SER A 109 -11.13 -2.63 1.03
N THR A 110 -11.56 -1.45 0.56
CA THR A 110 -12.85 -0.87 0.92
C THR A 110 -13.90 -1.17 -0.15
N CYS A 111 -15.05 -1.68 0.27
CA CYS A 111 -16.21 -1.91 -0.57
C CYS A 111 -16.88 -0.58 -0.96
N CYS A 112 -16.83 -0.25 -2.25
CA CYS A 112 -17.47 0.94 -2.80
C CYS A 112 -18.65 0.57 -3.70
N CYS A 113 -19.81 1.14 -3.41
CA CYS A 113 -20.99 0.96 -4.25
C CYS A 113 -20.78 1.60 -5.63
N THR A 114 -20.86 0.79 -6.68
CA THR A 114 -20.71 1.24 -8.07
C THR A 114 -22.08 1.54 -8.68
N TYR A 115 -23.06 0.68 -8.42
CA TYR A 115 -24.43 0.86 -8.88
C TYR A 115 -25.40 0.47 -7.78
N GLY A 116 -26.27 1.40 -7.39
CA GLY A 116 -27.26 1.18 -6.35
C GLY A 116 -28.57 1.88 -6.70
N VAL A 117 -29.67 1.32 -6.19
CA VAL A 117 -31.01 1.90 -6.28
C VAL A 117 -31.46 2.16 -4.85
N ARG A 118 -31.70 3.44 -4.51
CA ARG A 118 -31.97 3.90 -3.12
C ARG A 118 -30.85 3.46 -2.16
N SER A 119 -31.17 2.69 -1.14
CA SER A 119 -30.25 2.20 -0.10
C SER A 119 -29.67 0.80 -0.38
N VAL A 120 -29.92 0.23 -1.57
CA VAL A 120 -29.43 -1.09 -1.95
C VAL A 120 -28.37 -0.98 -3.04
N CYS A 121 -27.19 -1.55 -2.79
CA CYS A 121 -26.12 -1.67 -3.78
C CYS A 121 -26.27 -2.98 -4.56
N LEU A 122 -26.41 -2.87 -5.89
CA LEU A 122 -26.54 -3.99 -6.82
C LEU A 122 -25.18 -4.46 -7.34
N ALA A 123 -24.20 -3.55 -7.38
CA ALA A 123 -22.84 -3.84 -7.80
C ALA A 123 -21.83 -3.12 -6.90
N TRP A 124 -20.79 -3.86 -6.53
CA TRP A 124 -19.69 -3.42 -5.69
C TRP A 124 -18.39 -3.36 -6.47
N GLY A 125 -17.57 -2.37 -6.15
CA GLY A 125 -16.18 -2.27 -6.56
C GLY A 125 -15.26 -2.25 -5.34
N CYS A 126 -14.10 -2.85 -5.48
CA CYS A 126 -13.05 -2.87 -4.47
C CYS A 126 -12.14 -1.66 -4.68
N CYS A 127 -12.04 -0.83 -3.65
CA CYS A 127 -10.96 0.12 -3.54
C CYS A 127 -9.78 -0.56 -2.86
N PRO A 128 -8.57 -0.55 -3.43
CA PRO A 128 -7.41 -1.20 -2.82
C PRO A 128 -6.86 -0.32 -1.69
N ALA A 129 -7.67 0.14 -0.75
CA ALA A 129 -7.21 0.89 0.42
C ALA A 129 -8.23 0.70 1.53
N GLU A 130 -7.75 0.57 2.76
CA GLU A 130 -8.57 0.46 3.95
C GLU A 130 -9.16 1.84 4.33
N GLY A 131 -10.45 1.87 4.69
CA GLY A 131 -11.15 3.11 5.07
C GLY A 131 -11.21 4.15 3.95
N ALA A 132 -11.18 3.72 2.69
CA ALA A 132 -11.11 4.62 1.55
C ALA A 132 -12.44 5.36 1.31
N THR A 133 -12.34 6.64 0.93
CA THR A 133 -13.51 7.42 0.53
C THR A 133 -13.90 7.08 -0.91
N CYS A 134 -15.11 6.59 -1.09
CA CYS A 134 -15.66 6.26 -2.40
C CYS A 134 -16.04 7.53 -3.18
N CYS A 135 -15.31 7.83 -4.25
CA CYS A 135 -15.62 8.96 -5.13
C CYS A 135 -16.93 8.74 -5.94
N ARG A 136 -17.60 9.84 -6.29
CA ARG A 136 -18.88 9.81 -7.03
C ARG A 136 -18.75 9.37 -8.49
N ASP A 137 -17.54 9.38 -9.03
CA ASP A 137 -17.24 8.93 -10.39
C ASP A 137 -17.39 7.42 -10.59
N ARG A 138 -17.63 6.65 -9.50
CA ARG A 138 -17.81 5.19 -9.46
C ARG A 138 -16.60 4.38 -9.92
N ALA A 139 -15.58 5.03 -10.46
CA ALA A 139 -14.37 4.42 -11.01
C ALA A 139 -13.17 4.58 -10.07
N THR A 140 -13.15 5.59 -9.20
CA THR A 140 -12.01 5.84 -8.31
C THR A 140 -12.39 5.96 -6.84
N CYS A 141 -11.39 5.84 -5.99
CA CYS A 141 -11.49 6.03 -4.55
C CYS A 141 -10.24 6.74 -4.03
N CYS A 142 -10.38 7.34 -2.85
CA CYS A 142 -9.33 8.07 -2.20
C CYS A 142 -8.93 7.43 -0.86
N PRO A 143 -7.64 7.33 -0.54
CA PRO A 143 -7.20 6.80 0.75
C PRO A 143 -7.67 7.69 1.91
N SER A 144 -7.76 7.12 3.11
CA SER A 144 -8.27 7.81 4.30
C SER A 144 -7.48 9.07 4.69
N GLU A 145 -6.17 9.12 4.41
CA GLU A 145 -5.34 10.31 4.65
C GLU A 145 -5.58 11.45 3.64
N TYR A 146 -6.14 11.15 2.47
CA TYR A 146 -6.45 12.11 1.41
C TYR A 146 -7.92 11.98 0.97
N PRO A 147 -8.91 12.20 1.84
CA PRO A 147 -10.29 11.80 1.58
C PRO A 147 -11.01 12.69 0.54
N VAL A 148 -10.44 13.82 0.13
CA VAL A 148 -11.11 14.79 -0.75
C VAL A 148 -10.97 14.36 -2.21
N CYS A 149 -12.03 13.79 -2.78
CA CYS A 149 -12.09 13.42 -4.20
C CYS A 149 -12.13 14.63 -5.14
N ASN A 150 -11.15 14.74 -6.03
CA ASN A 150 -11.17 15.64 -7.19
C ASN A 150 -11.38 14.84 -8.48
N ALA A 151 -12.63 14.45 -8.75
CA ALA A 151 -12.98 13.56 -9.86
C ALA A 151 -12.49 14.05 -11.23
N GLY A 152 -12.57 15.37 -11.50
CA GLY A 152 -12.13 15.94 -12.78
C GLY A 152 -10.61 15.86 -13.02
N LYS A 153 -9.81 15.76 -11.96
CA LYS A 153 -8.34 15.64 -12.03
C LYS A 153 -7.84 14.24 -11.69
N ARG A 154 -8.73 13.32 -11.29
CA ARG A 154 -8.41 11.98 -10.76
C ARG A 154 -7.39 12.01 -9.62
N THR A 155 -7.46 13.03 -8.78
CA THR A 155 -6.59 13.19 -7.61
C THR A 155 -7.39 13.26 -6.31
N CYS A 156 -6.69 13.02 -5.21
CA CYS A 156 -7.19 13.00 -3.85
C CYS A 156 -6.41 14.02 -3.03
N GLY A 157 -7.13 14.94 -2.37
CA GLY A 157 -6.53 15.98 -1.53
C GLY A 157 -6.70 15.67 -0.05
N LYS A 158 -5.79 16.19 0.77
CA LYS A 158 -5.92 16.16 2.24
C LYS A 158 -7.03 17.10 2.73
N SER A 159 -7.18 18.25 2.06
CA SER A 159 -8.25 19.23 2.25
C SER A 159 -8.61 19.89 0.91
N LYS A 160 -9.76 20.59 0.84
CA LYS A 160 -10.16 21.32 -0.38
C LYS A 160 -9.10 22.38 -0.71
N GLY A 161 -8.51 22.31 -1.90
CA GLY A 161 -7.49 23.26 -2.36
C GLY A 161 -6.11 23.08 -1.73
N SER A 162 -5.86 21.96 -1.04
CA SER A 162 -4.52 21.63 -0.55
C SER A 162 -3.53 21.52 -1.72
N PRO A 163 -2.29 22.04 -1.58
CA PRO A 163 -1.22 21.77 -2.54
C PRO A 163 -0.77 20.31 -2.52
N TYR A 164 -1.09 19.56 -1.46
CA TYR A 164 -0.77 18.15 -1.32
C TYR A 164 -1.90 17.31 -1.91
N SER A 165 -1.62 16.68 -3.05
CA SER A 165 -2.55 15.77 -3.72
C SER A 165 -1.85 14.50 -4.17
N VAL A 166 -2.53 13.37 -3.99
CA VAL A 166 -2.10 12.06 -4.48
C VAL A 166 -3.02 11.59 -5.59
N ASP A 167 -2.57 10.68 -6.44
CA ASP A 167 -3.42 10.11 -7.47
C ASP A 167 -4.53 9.24 -6.87
N ALA A 168 -5.73 9.34 -7.45
CA ALA A 168 -6.83 8.48 -7.05
C ALA A 168 -6.56 7.02 -7.42
N LEU A 169 -7.05 6.12 -6.57
CA LEU A 169 -6.91 4.69 -6.75
C LEU A 169 -8.03 4.18 -7.65
N PRO A 170 -7.72 3.39 -8.71
CA PRO A 170 -8.75 2.78 -9.52
C PRO A 170 -9.48 1.70 -8.72
N ARG A 171 -10.80 1.59 -8.91
CA ARG A 171 -11.58 0.48 -8.36
C ARG A 171 -11.51 -0.72 -9.29
N THR A 172 -11.51 -1.92 -8.71
CA THR A 172 -11.71 -3.18 -9.44
C THR A 172 -13.11 -3.74 -9.15
N PRO A 173 -13.71 -4.56 -10.02
CA PRO A 173 -14.97 -5.22 -9.70
C PRO A 173 -14.83 -6.17 -8.51
N ALA A 174 -15.81 -6.19 -7.60
CA ALA A 174 -15.82 -7.17 -6.51
C ALA A 174 -16.02 -8.59 -7.04
N LYS A 175 -15.41 -9.56 -6.36
CA LYS A 175 -15.58 -10.99 -6.66
C LYS A 175 -16.98 -11.40 -6.23
N ARG A 176 -17.79 -11.86 -7.18
CA ARG A 176 -19.16 -12.33 -6.94
C ARG A 176 -19.14 -13.84 -6.73
N GLN A 177 -19.60 -14.31 -5.58
CA GLN A 177 -19.88 -15.74 -5.41
C GLN A 177 -21.10 -16.11 -6.25
N ARG A 178 -21.01 -17.23 -6.99
CA ARG A 178 -22.14 -17.77 -7.75
C ARG A 178 -23.27 -18.11 -6.77
N THR A 179 -24.43 -17.49 -6.94
CA THR A 179 -25.66 -17.85 -6.22
C THR A 179 -26.20 -19.19 -6.70
N ALA A 180 -26.75 -20.02 -5.80
CA ALA A 180 -27.45 -21.28 -6.10
C ALA A 180 -28.55 -21.16 -7.19
N VAL A 181 -29.04 -19.95 -7.48
CA VAL A 181 -29.94 -19.69 -8.60
C VAL A 181 -29.26 -19.97 -9.95
N SER A 182 -27.96 -19.66 -10.12
CA SER A 182 -27.24 -19.96 -11.37
C SER A 182 -27.03 -21.46 -11.58
N GLU A 183 -26.88 -22.26 -10.52
CA GLU A 183 -26.85 -23.72 -10.63
C GLU A 183 -28.20 -24.28 -11.09
N LEU A 184 -29.32 -23.68 -10.66
CA LEU A 184 -30.65 -24.04 -11.16
C LEU A 184 -30.85 -23.61 -12.62
N VAL A 185 -30.37 -22.43 -13.04
CA VAL A 185 -30.50 -22.02 -14.45
C VAL A 185 -29.61 -22.89 -15.35
N ASP A 186 -28.38 -23.22 -14.94
CA ASP A 186 -27.48 -24.12 -15.69
C ASP A 186 -28.03 -25.57 -15.73
N SER A 187 -28.76 -26.01 -14.71
CA SER A 187 -29.46 -27.31 -14.69
C SER A 187 -30.72 -27.34 -15.55
N ILE A 188 -31.37 -26.19 -15.78
CA ILE A 188 -32.56 -26.09 -16.64
C ILE A 188 -32.17 -26.03 -18.13
N PHE A 189 -31.02 -25.45 -18.48
CA PHE A 189 -30.52 -25.35 -19.86
C PHE A 189 -29.63 -26.53 -20.31
N SER A 190 -29.46 -27.54 -19.46
CA SER A 190 -28.74 -28.79 -19.79
C SER A 190 -29.67 -29.99 -20.08
N ILE A 191 -30.95 -29.74 -20.39
CA ILE A 191 -31.90 -30.74 -20.93
C ILE A 191 -32.14 -30.48 -22.41
#